data_AF-A0A2T3AVC7-F1
#
_entry.id   AF-A0A2T3AVC7-F1
#
_cell.length_a   1.000
_cell.length_b   1.000
_cell.length_c   1.000
_cell.angle_alpha   90.00
_cell.angle_beta   90.00
_cell.angle_gamma   90.00
#
_symmetry.space_group_name_H-M   'P 1'
#
loop_
_entity.id
_entity.type
_entity.pdbx_description
1 polymer ?
#
loop_
_entity_poly.entity_id
_entity_poly.type
_entity_poly.pdbx_seq_one_letter_code
_entity_poly.pdbx_strand_id
1 'polypeptide(L)'
;MPLRLPSDPPSMESEVAVSVEQVVSEIRIMNIMTEVPGFVLFKEAHLLKGKPSDAIISAWDEYNSQSTEGSFFPHPASYSDSSIFLVVELGDAGEVLEHFEVNSIEKLWDIFLGVVMALSRAENFAEFEHRDLHENNICISTRERSKVSHSLPEAIKFGRSNLEVTLIDYGLSRAKMPNGDVVFFDLESDLEVFRGEDGKAQFDTYRRMRTHLFTGKHTMFKRNWHTETSRSKNSGHTWAEYTPYSNVLWIKYLLKWLRTAYLKAIAPSDDSVEWNRTEGLSKLNKKLDVRTKYGAFESATDVLVFAAEQGWISAEQMESYGVDSSILSQ
;
A
#
# COMPACT_ATOMS: atom_id res chain seq x y z
N MET A 1 2.60 -19.42 3.48
CA MET A 1 3.66 -19.54 2.46
C MET A 1 4.82 -20.37 3.01
N PRO A 2 5.40 -21.33 2.28
CA PRO A 2 6.57 -22.06 2.76
C PRO A 2 7.79 -21.14 2.88
N LEU A 3 8.70 -21.47 3.80
CA LEU A 3 9.99 -20.79 3.94
C LEU A 3 11.05 -21.54 3.14
N ARG A 4 11.94 -20.80 2.47
CA ARG A 4 13.16 -21.33 1.87
C ARG A 4 14.12 -21.68 3.00
N LEU A 5 14.31 -22.98 3.22
CA LEU A 5 15.19 -23.50 4.26
C LEU A 5 16.35 -24.28 3.61
N PRO A 6 17.61 -23.93 3.90
CA PRO A 6 18.76 -24.70 3.42
C PRO A 6 18.72 -26.18 3.83
N SER A 7 18.04 -26.48 4.93
CA SER A 7 17.83 -27.85 5.44
C SER A 7 16.70 -28.62 4.72
N ASP A 8 15.93 -27.97 3.84
CA ASP A 8 14.84 -28.56 3.07
C ASP A 8 14.99 -28.19 1.58
N PRO A 9 15.81 -28.92 0.80
CA PRO A 9 16.13 -28.57 -0.58
C PRO A 9 14.90 -28.37 -1.50
N PRO A 10 13.80 -29.15 -1.40
CA PRO A 10 12.56 -28.87 -2.14
C PRO A 10 11.98 -27.48 -1.89
N SER A 11 12.13 -26.91 -0.68
CA SER A 11 11.67 -25.55 -0.38
C SER A 11 12.44 -24.48 -1.17
N MET A 12 13.69 -24.75 -1.54
CA MET A 12 14.53 -23.81 -2.28
C MET A 12 14.14 -23.70 -3.76
N GLU A 13 13.50 -24.74 -4.31
CA GLU A 13 13.02 -24.79 -5.70
C GLU A 13 11.56 -24.35 -5.85
N SER A 14 10.86 -24.12 -4.72
CA SER A 14 9.46 -23.73 -4.72
C SER A 14 9.30 -22.25 -5.13
N GLU A 15 8.55 -22.02 -6.21
CA GLU A 15 8.22 -20.67 -6.69
C GLU A 15 7.43 -19.86 -5.65
N VAL A 16 6.69 -20.53 -4.76
CA VAL A 16 5.89 -19.90 -3.72
C VAL A 16 6.63 -19.83 -2.38
N ALA A 17 7.90 -20.23 -2.27
CA ALA A 17 8.62 -20.12 -1.00
C ALA A 17 9.33 -18.77 -0.85
N VAL A 18 9.30 -18.19 0.34
CA VAL A 18 10.00 -16.93 0.69
C VAL A 18 11.19 -17.15 1.59
N SER A 19 12.15 -16.23 1.54
CA SER A 19 13.32 -16.29 2.42
C SER A 19 12.98 -15.87 3.85
N VAL A 20 13.74 -16.40 4.82
CA VAL A 20 13.59 -16.04 6.24
C VAL A 20 13.90 -14.56 6.44
N GLU A 21 14.90 -14.03 5.74
CA GLU A 21 15.31 -12.63 5.80
C GLU A 21 14.18 -11.68 5.35
N GLN A 22 13.42 -12.08 4.32
CA GLN A 22 12.26 -11.31 3.85
C GLN A 22 11.17 -11.25 4.92
N VAL A 23 10.83 -12.39 5.50
CA VAL A 23 9.83 -12.48 6.58
C VAL A 23 10.26 -11.68 7.82
N VAL A 24 11.52 -11.78 8.21
CA VAL A 24 12.07 -10.99 9.32
C VAL A 24 12.03 -9.50 9.01
N SER A 25 12.33 -9.10 7.77
CA SER A 25 12.27 -7.70 7.35
C SER A 25 10.85 -7.15 7.43
N GLU A 26 9.87 -7.90 6.94
CA GLU A 26 8.46 -7.54 7.01
C GLU A 26 7.98 -7.39 8.46
N ILE A 27 8.30 -8.36 9.35
CA ILE A 27 7.96 -8.28 10.78
C ILE A 27 8.61 -7.08 11.47
N ARG A 28 9.87 -6.76 11.14
CA ARG A 28 10.55 -5.58 11.69
C ARG A 28 9.84 -4.29 11.28
N ILE A 29 9.40 -4.18 10.03
CA ILE A 29 8.64 -3.04 9.54
C ILE A 29 7.26 -2.98 10.22
N MET A 30 6.53 -4.10 10.26
CA MET A 30 5.26 -4.21 10.98
C MET A 30 5.37 -3.72 12.43
N ASN A 31 6.40 -4.15 13.14
CA ASN A 31 6.60 -3.82 14.55
C ASN A 31 6.81 -2.33 14.81
N ILE A 32 7.38 -1.56 13.87
CA ILE A 32 7.50 -0.10 14.04
C ILE A 32 6.29 0.65 13.48
N MET A 33 5.63 0.12 12.45
CA MET A 33 4.45 0.74 11.83
C MET A 33 3.20 0.59 12.68
N THR A 34 3.16 -0.38 13.60
CA THR A 34 2.05 -0.56 14.57
C THR A 34 1.74 0.71 15.39
N GLU A 35 2.74 1.58 15.60
CA GLU A 35 2.61 2.85 16.33
C GLU A 35 2.14 4.01 15.42
N VAL A 36 2.03 3.79 14.12
CA VAL A 36 1.68 4.82 13.14
C VAL A 36 0.20 4.69 12.79
N PRO A 37 -0.65 5.69 13.09
CA PRO A 37 -2.06 5.64 12.72
C PRO A 37 -2.24 5.39 11.22
N GLY A 38 -3.25 4.59 10.86
CA GLY A 38 -3.51 4.18 9.48
C GLY A 38 -2.66 3.02 8.98
N PHE A 39 -1.85 2.37 9.83
CA PHE A 39 -1.18 1.09 9.55
C PHE A 39 -1.76 -0.01 10.43
N VAL A 40 -1.69 -1.26 9.98
CA VAL A 40 -2.26 -2.38 10.74
C VAL A 40 -1.50 -2.59 12.05
N LEU A 41 -2.28 -2.79 13.11
CA LEU A 41 -1.74 -3.16 14.40
C LEU A 41 -1.07 -4.53 14.29
N PHE A 42 0.24 -4.58 14.51
CA PHE A 42 0.94 -5.83 14.75
C PHE A 42 0.84 -6.17 16.24
N LYS A 43 0.28 -7.34 16.56
CA LYS A 43 0.11 -7.79 17.95
C LYS A 43 1.26 -8.68 18.37
N GLU A 44 1.34 -9.88 17.80
CA GLU A 44 2.32 -10.89 18.16
C GLU A 44 2.66 -11.79 16.97
N ALA A 45 3.81 -12.48 17.05
CA ALA A 45 4.19 -13.52 16.10
C ALA A 45 4.62 -14.78 16.87
N HIS A 46 4.09 -15.94 16.47
CA HIS A 46 4.31 -17.22 17.13
C HIS A 46 4.85 -18.27 16.16
N LEU A 47 5.81 -19.05 16.62
CA LEU A 47 6.19 -20.30 15.95
C LEU A 47 5.43 -21.45 16.60
N LEU A 48 4.51 -22.05 15.84
CA LEU A 48 3.69 -23.16 16.27
C LEU A 48 4.15 -24.45 15.59
N LYS A 49 4.23 -25.54 16.34
CA LYS A 49 4.46 -26.88 15.78
C LYS A 49 3.22 -27.73 16.00
N GLY A 50 2.72 -28.35 14.94
CA GLY A 50 1.54 -29.22 15.00
C GLY A 50 0.70 -29.15 13.73
N LYS A 51 -0.49 -29.76 13.78
CA LYS A 51 -1.47 -29.71 12.70
C LYS A 51 -2.44 -28.51 12.87
N PRO A 52 -2.90 -27.86 11.79
CA PRO A 52 -4.00 -26.90 11.88
C PRO A 52 -5.25 -27.50 12.55
N SER A 53 -5.93 -26.69 13.36
CA SER A 53 -7.12 -27.12 14.09
C SER A 53 -8.32 -27.37 13.16
N ASP A 54 -9.30 -28.14 13.65
CA ASP A 54 -10.55 -28.40 12.91
C ASP A 54 -11.30 -27.09 12.55
N ALA A 55 -11.15 -26.04 13.37
CA ALA A 55 -11.71 -24.73 13.09
C ALA A 55 -11.06 -24.07 11.85
N ILE A 56 -9.73 -24.12 11.73
CA ILE A 56 -9.00 -23.60 10.56
C ILE A 56 -9.34 -24.42 9.31
N ILE A 57 -9.43 -25.74 9.45
CA ILE A 57 -9.82 -26.64 8.36
C ILE A 57 -11.22 -26.29 7.86
N SER A 58 -12.18 -26.18 8.79
CA SER A 58 -13.57 -25.85 8.46
C SER A 58 -13.71 -24.47 7.80
N ALA A 59 -12.97 -23.47 8.28
CA ALA A 59 -12.95 -22.14 7.68
C ALA A 59 -12.36 -22.16 6.26
N TRP A 60 -11.30 -22.94 6.04
CA TRP A 60 -10.72 -23.13 4.71
C TRP A 60 -11.68 -23.83 3.76
N ASP A 61 -12.37 -24.89 4.22
CA ASP A 61 -13.35 -25.63 3.43
C ASP A 61 -14.52 -24.73 3.01
N GLU A 62 -15.04 -23.93 3.95
CA GLU A 62 -16.09 -22.96 3.67
C GLU A 62 -15.65 -21.92 2.63
N TYR A 63 -14.47 -21.32 2.79
CA TYR A 63 -13.90 -20.39 1.82
C TYR A 63 -13.71 -21.04 0.44
N ASN A 64 -13.07 -22.21 0.40
CA ASN A 64 -12.73 -22.90 -0.85
C ASN A 64 -13.99 -23.42 -1.57
N SER A 65 -15.08 -23.72 -0.84
CA SER A 65 -16.37 -24.07 -1.45
C SER A 65 -17.03 -22.93 -2.22
N GLN A 66 -16.67 -21.68 -1.90
CA GLN A 66 -17.17 -20.47 -2.54
C GLN A 66 -16.24 -19.96 -3.64
N SER A 67 -14.98 -20.43 -3.68
CA SER A 67 -14.00 -20.05 -4.69
C SER A 67 -14.26 -20.74 -6.03
N THR A 68 -14.26 -19.97 -7.11
CA THR A 68 -14.34 -20.52 -8.48
C THR A 68 -13.00 -21.05 -9.00
N GLU A 69 -11.88 -20.61 -8.41
CA GLU A 69 -10.53 -20.97 -8.83
C GLU A 69 -9.89 -22.03 -7.92
N GLY A 70 -10.52 -22.33 -6.79
CA GLY A 70 -9.95 -23.15 -5.72
C GLY A 70 -8.80 -22.43 -5.00
N SER A 71 -8.07 -23.18 -4.18
CA SER A 71 -6.88 -22.67 -3.48
C SER A 71 -5.61 -23.10 -4.20
N PHE A 72 -4.69 -22.15 -4.38
CA PHE A 72 -3.32 -22.44 -4.81
C PHE A 72 -2.47 -23.12 -3.72
N PHE A 73 -2.95 -23.11 -2.48
CA PHE A 73 -2.24 -23.68 -1.33
C PHE A 73 -2.79 -25.07 -0.95
N PRO A 74 -1.95 -25.94 -0.36
CA PRO A 74 -2.39 -27.23 0.14
C PRO A 74 -3.52 -27.10 1.16
N HIS A 75 -4.47 -28.03 1.11
CA HIS A 75 -5.53 -28.14 2.10
C HIS A 75 -4.93 -28.23 3.53
N PRO A 76 -5.40 -27.46 4.54
CA PRO A 76 -4.77 -27.42 5.87
C PRO A 76 -4.68 -28.77 6.58
N ALA A 77 -5.63 -29.67 6.33
CA ALA A 77 -5.58 -31.04 6.86
C ALA A 77 -4.42 -31.90 6.32
N SER A 78 -3.71 -31.48 5.27
CA SER A 78 -2.56 -32.19 4.70
C SER A 78 -1.27 -32.07 5.52
N TYR A 79 -1.21 -31.10 6.44
CA TYR A 79 -0.05 -30.90 7.31
C TYR A 79 0.00 -31.91 8.46
N SER A 80 1.22 -32.13 8.98
CA SER A 80 1.49 -33.14 10.01
C SER A 80 1.76 -32.52 11.38
N ASP A 81 1.79 -33.33 12.43
CA ASP A 81 2.18 -32.88 13.78
C ASP A 81 3.63 -32.38 13.87
N SER A 82 4.43 -32.62 12.83
CA SER A 82 5.80 -32.12 12.73
C SER A 82 5.92 -30.78 11.99
N SER A 83 4.86 -30.32 11.33
CA SER A 83 4.83 -29.07 10.59
C SER A 83 5.03 -27.87 11.52
N ILE A 84 5.80 -26.88 11.06
CA ILE A 84 6.07 -25.64 11.79
C ILE A 84 5.42 -24.49 11.01
N PHE A 85 4.68 -23.64 11.71
CA PHE A 85 4.01 -22.48 11.17
C PHE A 85 4.51 -21.24 11.89
N LEU A 86 4.75 -20.18 11.12
CA LEU A 86 4.80 -18.83 11.65
C LEU A 86 3.40 -18.25 11.56
N VAL A 87 2.83 -17.91 12.71
CA VAL A 87 1.52 -17.27 12.83
C VAL A 87 1.75 -15.82 13.24
N VAL A 88 1.35 -14.89 12.39
CA VAL A 88 1.41 -13.45 12.63
C VAL A 88 0.00 -12.99 13.00
N GLU A 89 -0.20 -12.51 14.22
CA GLU A 89 -1.47 -11.96 14.67
C GLU A 89 -1.53 -10.45 14.44
N LEU A 90 -2.54 -10.02 13.70
CA LEU A 90 -2.78 -8.62 13.34
C LEU A 90 -4.09 -8.11 13.97
N GLY A 91 -4.22 -6.78 14.04
CA GLY A 91 -5.49 -6.12 14.28
C GLY A 91 -6.46 -6.30 13.11
N ASP A 92 -7.75 -6.21 13.39
CA ASP A 92 -8.77 -6.18 12.33
C ASP A 92 -8.65 -4.86 11.55
N ALA A 93 -8.29 -4.99 10.27
CA ALA A 93 -8.06 -3.86 9.38
C ALA A 93 -9.35 -3.42 8.64
N GLY A 94 -10.43 -4.20 8.73
CA GLY A 94 -11.66 -4.00 7.96
C GLY A 94 -11.68 -4.72 6.61
N GLU A 95 -12.50 -4.21 5.69
CA GLU A 95 -12.72 -4.80 4.37
C GLU A 95 -11.66 -4.33 3.37
N VAL A 96 -11.08 -5.23 2.57
CA VAL A 96 -10.13 -4.85 1.51
C VAL A 96 -10.79 -3.95 0.45
N LEU A 97 -10.06 -2.93 -0.01
CA LEU A 97 -10.61 -1.90 -0.90
C LEU A 97 -11.08 -2.46 -2.25
N GLU A 98 -10.51 -3.57 -2.74
CA GLU A 98 -10.97 -4.25 -3.97
C GLU A 98 -12.47 -4.65 -3.88
N HIS A 99 -12.93 -5.03 -2.69
CA HIS A 99 -14.31 -5.46 -2.46
C HIS A 99 -15.21 -4.34 -1.94
N PHE A 100 -14.62 -3.27 -1.41
CA PHE A 100 -15.34 -2.14 -0.85
C PHE A 100 -16.04 -1.27 -1.91
N GLU A 101 -17.30 -0.93 -1.66
CA GLU A 101 -18.10 -0.13 -2.59
C GLU A 101 -17.85 1.40 -2.45
N VAL A 102 -17.08 1.95 -3.39
CA VAL A 102 -16.79 3.39 -3.51
C VAL A 102 -17.94 4.11 -4.26
N ASN A 103 -19.14 4.11 -3.71
CA ASN A 103 -20.35 4.65 -4.36
C ASN A 103 -20.69 6.11 -4.05
N SER A 104 -19.76 6.86 -3.44
CA SER A 104 -19.92 8.31 -3.22
C SER A 104 -18.59 9.04 -3.32
N ILE A 105 -18.65 10.32 -3.68
CA ILE A 105 -17.45 11.17 -3.80
C ILE A 105 -16.79 11.40 -2.44
N GLU A 106 -17.57 11.44 -1.36
CA GLU A 106 -17.09 11.58 0.02
C GLU A 106 -16.26 10.37 0.43
N LYS A 107 -16.73 9.15 0.12
CA LYS A 107 -15.97 7.92 0.37
C LYS A 107 -14.64 7.95 -0.39
N LEU A 108 -14.67 8.35 -1.66
CA LEU A 108 -13.46 8.48 -2.47
C LEU A 108 -12.45 9.41 -1.81
N TRP A 109 -12.88 10.59 -1.36
CA TRP A 109 -12.00 11.57 -0.74
C TRP A 109 -11.49 11.13 0.64
N ASP A 110 -12.33 10.50 1.45
CA ASP A 110 -11.91 9.98 2.75
C ASP A 110 -10.84 8.88 2.59
N ILE A 111 -11.01 7.98 1.62
CA ILE A 111 -10.03 6.94 1.34
C ILE A 111 -8.74 7.57 0.81
N PHE A 112 -8.83 8.41 -0.23
CA PHE A 112 -7.66 9.02 -0.84
C PHE A 112 -6.83 9.85 0.16
N LEU A 113 -7.48 10.76 0.89
CA LEU A 113 -6.80 11.65 1.82
C LEU A 113 -6.36 10.93 3.11
N GLY A 114 -7.10 9.90 3.54
CA GLY A 114 -6.68 9.00 4.61
C GLY A 114 -5.36 8.30 4.29
N VAL A 115 -5.22 7.77 3.07
CA VAL A 115 -3.99 7.10 2.61
C VAL A 115 -2.83 8.11 2.51
N VAL A 116 -3.07 9.29 1.94
CA VAL A 116 -2.04 10.35 1.83
C VAL A 116 -1.52 10.76 3.22
N MET A 117 -2.41 10.93 4.20
CA MET A 117 -2.00 11.24 5.57
C MET A 117 -1.22 10.09 6.22
N ALA A 118 -1.65 8.84 6.04
CA ALA A 118 -0.93 7.68 6.57
C ALA A 118 0.49 7.59 6.00
N LEU A 119 0.65 7.68 4.68
CA LEU A 119 1.97 7.66 4.05
C LEU A 119 2.83 8.84 4.47
N SER A 120 2.29 10.06 4.55
CA SER A 120 3.05 11.23 5.02
C SER A 120 3.54 11.05 6.46
N ARG A 121 2.73 10.49 7.37
CA ARG A 121 3.20 10.16 8.73
C ARG A 121 4.34 9.16 8.70
N ALA A 122 4.20 8.08 7.93
CA ALA A 122 5.21 7.03 7.87
C ALA A 122 6.52 7.51 7.22
N GLU A 123 6.45 8.37 6.21
CA GLU A 123 7.61 9.07 5.63
C GLU A 123 8.38 9.84 6.71
N ASN A 124 7.69 10.65 7.51
CA ASN A 124 8.32 11.45 8.56
C ASN A 124 8.81 10.60 9.75
N PHE A 125 8.09 9.53 10.09
CA PHE A 125 8.38 8.68 11.23
C PHE A 125 9.56 7.74 10.98
N ALA A 126 9.64 7.13 9.79
CA ALA A 126 10.59 6.06 9.51
C ALA A 126 11.20 6.12 8.10
N GLU A 127 11.14 7.27 7.41
CA GLU A 127 11.53 7.36 5.99
C GLU A 127 10.83 6.22 5.17
N PHE A 128 9.56 5.96 5.47
CA PHE A 128 8.86 4.78 4.97
C PHE A 128 8.50 4.90 3.48
N GLU A 129 8.63 3.78 2.77
CA GLU A 129 8.10 3.59 1.42
C GLU A 129 7.32 2.27 1.38
N HIS A 130 6.04 2.31 0.99
CA HIS A 130 5.22 1.08 0.95
C HIS A 130 5.66 0.14 -0.18
N ARG A 131 5.96 0.74 -1.35
CA ARG A 131 6.40 0.08 -2.59
C ARG A 131 5.42 -0.92 -3.22
N ASP A 132 4.31 -1.23 -2.57
CA ASP A 132 3.28 -2.11 -3.11
C ASP A 132 1.83 -1.74 -2.73
N LEU A 133 1.50 -0.46 -2.75
CA LEU A 133 0.20 0.01 -2.25
C LEU A 133 -0.90 -0.03 -3.33
N HIS A 134 -1.22 -1.24 -3.79
CA HIS A 134 -2.40 -1.50 -4.61
C HIS A 134 -3.67 -1.64 -3.74
N GLU A 135 -4.84 -1.73 -4.36
CA GLU A 135 -6.14 -1.80 -3.71
C GLU A 135 -6.26 -2.94 -2.68
N ASN A 136 -5.62 -4.08 -2.90
CA ASN A 136 -5.64 -5.19 -1.93
C ASN A 136 -4.80 -4.95 -0.66
N ASN A 137 -3.99 -3.89 -0.65
CA ASN A 137 -3.16 -3.51 0.50
C ASN A 137 -3.72 -2.31 1.26
N ILE A 138 -4.99 -1.97 0.99
CA ILE A 138 -5.74 -0.93 1.69
C ILE A 138 -7.02 -1.55 2.22
N CYS A 139 -7.21 -1.53 3.53
CA CYS A 139 -8.45 -1.96 4.17
C CYS A 139 -9.25 -0.75 4.65
N ILE A 140 -10.58 -0.89 4.62
CA ILE A 140 -11.55 0.13 4.94
C ILE A 140 -12.40 -0.34 6.11
N SER A 141 -12.51 0.50 7.13
CA SER A 141 -13.41 0.29 8.26
C SER A 141 -14.26 1.54 8.51
N THR A 142 -15.26 1.40 9.38
CA THR A 142 -16.09 2.53 9.82
C THR A 142 -15.63 2.97 11.21
N ARG A 143 -15.46 4.28 11.42
CA ARG A 143 -15.04 4.79 12.74
C ARG A 143 -16.16 4.61 13.76
N GLU A 144 -15.84 4.04 14.91
CA GLU A 144 -16.82 3.78 15.98
C GLU A 144 -17.38 5.06 16.63
N ARG A 145 -16.76 6.25 16.44
CA ARG A 145 -17.02 7.43 17.30
C ARG A 145 -17.32 8.78 16.63
N SER A 146 -17.32 8.93 15.31
CA SER A 146 -17.64 10.24 14.71
C SER A 146 -19.08 10.35 14.22
N LYS A 147 -19.82 11.31 14.76
CA LYS A 147 -20.90 11.94 13.99
C LYS A 147 -20.24 12.54 12.74
N VAL A 148 -20.61 12.07 11.55
CA VAL A 148 -20.25 12.76 10.30
C VAL A 148 -20.65 14.23 10.46
N SER A 149 -19.66 15.13 10.42
CA SER A 149 -19.95 16.55 10.53
C SER A 149 -20.49 17.02 9.19
N HIS A 150 -21.82 17.01 9.05
CA HIS A 150 -22.49 17.59 7.89
C HIS A 150 -22.30 19.12 7.78
N SER A 151 -21.62 19.75 8.76
CA SER A 151 -21.34 21.19 8.80
C SER A 151 -19.96 21.60 8.29
N LEU A 152 -19.18 20.68 7.70
CA LEU A 152 -17.87 21.02 7.14
C LEU A 152 -18.01 21.98 5.95
N PRO A 153 -17.13 23.00 5.81
CA PRO A 153 -17.07 23.86 4.63
C PRO A 153 -16.98 23.05 3.34
N GLU A 154 -17.58 23.53 2.25
CA GLU A 154 -17.62 22.83 0.95
C GLU A 154 -16.23 22.48 0.38
N ALA A 155 -15.23 23.33 0.66
CA ALA A 155 -13.84 23.08 0.28
C ALA A 155 -13.24 21.85 0.95
N ILE A 156 -13.61 21.57 2.22
CA ILE A 156 -13.14 20.41 2.97
C ILE A 156 -13.73 19.14 2.35
N LYS A 157 -12.85 18.21 1.97
CA LYS A 157 -13.20 16.95 1.34
C LYS A 157 -13.08 15.76 2.29
N PHE A 158 -12.12 15.80 3.21
CA PHE A 158 -11.92 14.75 4.21
C PHE A 158 -12.92 14.82 5.36
N GLY A 159 -13.27 13.66 5.93
CA GLY A 159 -14.11 13.47 7.11
C GLY A 159 -15.61 13.44 6.81
N ARG A 160 -16.03 13.12 5.59
CA ARG A 160 -17.45 13.19 5.16
C ARG A 160 -18.18 11.85 5.07
N SER A 161 -17.47 10.72 5.16
CA SER A 161 -18.04 9.37 5.00
C SER A 161 -17.82 8.43 6.19
N ASN A 162 -17.20 8.93 7.27
CA ASN A 162 -16.89 8.17 8.50
C ASN A 162 -15.96 6.97 8.28
N LEU A 163 -15.25 6.93 7.14
CA LEU A 163 -14.33 5.85 6.82
C LEU A 163 -12.97 6.08 7.48
N GLU A 164 -12.33 4.96 7.81
CA GLU A 164 -10.94 4.87 8.22
C GLU A 164 -10.21 3.92 7.30
N VAL A 165 -8.95 4.23 7.01
CA VAL A 165 -8.09 3.41 6.15
C VAL A 165 -7.00 2.77 6.98
N THR A 166 -6.68 1.52 6.66
CA THR A 166 -5.57 0.77 7.25
C THR A 166 -4.72 0.21 6.13
N LEU A 167 -3.44 0.60 6.08
CA LEU A 167 -2.46 0.08 5.12
C LEU A 167 -1.88 -1.24 5.64
N ILE A 168 -1.83 -2.26 4.79
CA ILE A 168 -1.36 -3.60 5.12
C ILE A 168 -0.31 -4.08 4.12
N ASP A 169 0.32 -5.23 4.40
CA ASP A 169 1.32 -5.90 3.56
C ASP A 169 2.57 -5.05 3.28
N TYR A 170 3.61 -5.30 4.08
CA TYR A 170 4.88 -4.59 3.99
C TYR A 170 5.97 -5.42 3.32
N GLY A 171 5.59 -6.48 2.59
CA GLY A 171 6.51 -7.45 2.02
C GLY A 171 7.54 -6.83 1.07
N LEU A 172 7.20 -5.75 0.36
CA LEU A 172 8.10 -5.01 -0.54
C LEU A 172 8.61 -3.68 0.04
N SER A 173 8.21 -3.32 1.25
CA SER A 173 8.43 -1.99 1.82
C SER A 173 9.89 -1.71 2.19
N ARG A 174 10.16 -0.43 2.49
CA ARG A 174 11.42 0.04 3.06
C ARG A 174 11.13 0.97 4.23
N ALA A 175 11.90 0.83 5.30
CA ALA A 175 11.83 1.72 6.45
C ALA A 175 13.19 1.82 7.17
N LYS A 176 13.42 2.97 7.79
CA LYS A 176 14.53 3.20 8.70
C LYS A 176 14.08 2.90 10.13
N MET A 177 14.82 2.03 10.79
CA MET A 177 14.57 1.57 12.15
C MET A 177 15.07 2.60 13.17
N PRO A 178 14.54 2.59 14.41
CA PRO A 178 15.01 3.47 15.48
C PRO A 178 16.51 3.34 15.81
N ASN A 179 17.10 2.16 15.58
CA ASN A 179 18.53 1.92 15.76
C ASN A 179 19.41 2.43 14.61
N GLY A 180 18.81 3.02 13.56
CA GLY A 180 19.49 3.53 12.37
C GLY A 180 19.61 2.53 11.22
N ASP A 181 19.23 1.25 11.42
CA ASP A 181 19.23 0.26 10.33
C ASP A 181 18.22 0.64 9.26
N VAL A 182 18.51 0.30 8.01
CA VAL A 182 17.52 0.34 6.93
C VAL A 182 17.08 -1.09 6.63
N VAL A 183 15.78 -1.35 6.82
CA VAL A 183 15.13 -2.61 6.48
C VAL A 183 14.36 -2.39 5.19
N PHE A 184 14.57 -3.27 4.21
CA PHE A 184 13.92 -3.16 2.92
C PHE A 184 13.87 -4.52 2.23
N PHE A 185 12.91 -4.67 1.32
CA PHE A 185 12.97 -5.73 0.33
C PHE A 185 13.80 -5.28 -0.88
N ASP A 186 14.78 -6.09 -1.26
CA ASP A 186 15.52 -5.85 -2.50
C ASP A 186 14.69 -6.34 -3.69
N LEU A 187 13.99 -5.41 -4.39
CA LEU A 187 13.21 -5.78 -5.57
C LEU A 187 14.09 -6.20 -6.76
N GLU A 188 15.42 -5.99 -6.70
CA GLU A 188 16.28 -6.66 -7.67
C GLU A 188 16.37 -8.17 -7.40
N SER A 189 16.01 -8.70 -6.23
CA SER A 189 16.10 -10.15 -5.97
C SER A 189 15.22 -10.99 -6.91
N ASP A 190 14.11 -10.43 -7.41
CA ASP A 190 13.23 -11.05 -8.40
C ASP A 190 12.75 -10.01 -9.42
N LEU A 191 13.21 -10.12 -10.67
CA LEU A 191 12.83 -9.19 -11.73
C LEU A 191 11.41 -9.43 -12.26
N GLU A 192 10.73 -10.52 -11.91
CA GLU A 192 9.39 -10.82 -12.40
C GLU A 192 8.36 -9.77 -11.96
N VAL A 193 8.58 -9.12 -10.81
CA VAL A 193 7.77 -7.97 -10.35
C VAL A 193 7.71 -6.85 -11.40
N PHE A 194 8.79 -6.63 -12.16
CA PHE A 194 8.83 -5.63 -13.24
C PHE A 194 8.36 -6.17 -14.59
N ARG A 195 8.26 -7.49 -14.71
CA ARG A 195 7.90 -8.21 -15.92
C ARG A 195 6.43 -8.64 -15.96
N GLY A 196 5.58 -8.17 -15.06
CA GLY A 196 4.12 -8.25 -15.22
C GLY A 196 3.60 -7.53 -16.48
N GLU A 197 2.35 -7.78 -16.87
CA GLU A 197 1.79 -7.36 -18.18
C GLU A 197 1.92 -5.85 -18.46
N ASP A 198 2.26 -5.49 -19.70
CA ASP A 198 2.31 -4.09 -20.12
C ASP A 198 0.90 -3.49 -20.11
N GLY A 199 0.75 -2.26 -19.59
CA GLY A 199 -0.53 -1.55 -19.57
C GLY A 199 -1.42 -1.85 -18.36
N LYS A 200 -1.05 -2.81 -17.51
CA LYS A 200 -1.64 -2.96 -16.17
C LYS A 200 -1.01 -1.93 -15.24
N ALA A 201 -1.85 -1.13 -14.57
CA ALA A 201 -1.40 0.03 -13.82
C ALA A 201 -0.43 -0.33 -12.68
N GLN A 202 -0.66 -1.45 -11.99
CA GLN A 202 0.17 -1.96 -10.90
C GLN A 202 1.59 -2.29 -11.40
N PHE A 203 1.70 -3.12 -12.45
CA PHE A 203 3.01 -3.48 -13.02
C PHE A 203 3.76 -2.29 -13.62
N ASP A 204 3.04 -1.34 -14.21
CA ASP A 204 3.65 -0.10 -14.65
C ASP A 204 4.20 0.72 -13.45
N THR A 205 3.57 0.66 -12.27
CA THR A 205 4.06 1.34 -11.07
C THR A 205 5.38 0.76 -10.59
N TYR A 206 5.54 -0.57 -10.51
CA TYR A 206 6.84 -1.18 -10.17
C TYR A 206 7.94 -0.77 -11.15
N ARG A 207 7.64 -0.80 -12.46
CA ARG A 207 8.60 -0.38 -13.50
C ARG A 207 8.98 1.09 -13.37
N ARG A 208 8.05 1.96 -12.95
CA ARG A 208 8.34 3.39 -12.68
C ARG A 208 9.26 3.55 -11.49
N MET A 209 9.01 2.85 -10.39
CA MET A 209 9.89 2.88 -9.21
C MET A 209 11.32 2.51 -9.61
N ARG A 210 11.52 1.38 -10.30
CA ARG A 210 12.85 0.96 -10.76
C ARG A 210 13.50 1.93 -11.74
N THR A 211 12.72 2.45 -12.70
CA THR A 211 13.23 3.43 -13.66
C THR A 211 13.69 4.71 -12.96
N HIS A 212 12.91 5.18 -11.99
CA HIS A 212 13.23 6.37 -11.22
C HIS A 212 14.47 6.15 -10.35
N LEU A 213 14.54 5.05 -9.60
CA LEU A 213 15.73 4.69 -8.81
C LEU A 213 17.00 4.67 -9.67
N PHE A 214 16.95 4.08 -10.86
CA PHE A 214 18.16 3.91 -11.69
C PHE A 214 18.57 5.17 -12.45
N THR A 215 17.63 6.10 -12.71
CA THR A 215 17.87 7.18 -13.69
C THR A 215 17.38 8.56 -13.26
N GLY A 216 16.70 8.68 -12.13
CA GLY A 216 15.97 9.87 -11.68
C GLY A 216 14.76 10.23 -12.54
N LYS A 217 14.45 9.47 -13.60
CA LYS A 217 13.34 9.81 -14.51
C LYS A 217 11.99 9.43 -13.92
N HIS A 218 11.00 10.29 -14.08
CA HIS A 218 9.61 10.00 -13.69
C HIS A 218 8.89 9.09 -14.71
N THR A 219 9.41 9.00 -15.93
CA THR A 219 8.94 8.08 -16.98
C THR A 219 9.29 6.63 -16.67
N MET A 220 8.87 5.70 -17.52
CA MET A 220 9.04 4.26 -17.32
C MET A 220 9.69 3.59 -18.53
N PHE A 221 10.67 2.71 -18.32
CA PHE A 221 11.07 1.75 -19.34
C PHE A 221 10.06 0.58 -19.40
N LYS A 222 9.78 0.08 -20.61
CA LYS A 222 8.85 -1.04 -20.84
C LYS A 222 9.35 -2.35 -20.22
N ARG A 223 8.44 -3.32 -20.06
CA ARG A 223 8.72 -4.69 -19.56
C ARG A 223 10.04 -5.29 -20.07
N ASN A 224 10.32 -5.18 -21.38
CA ASN A 224 11.50 -5.81 -22.01
C ASN A 224 12.85 -5.19 -21.59
N TRP A 225 12.87 -4.03 -20.95
CA TRP A 225 14.08 -3.42 -20.42
C TRP A 225 14.48 -4.02 -19.06
N HIS A 226 13.53 -4.58 -18.31
CA HIS A 226 13.76 -5.10 -16.96
C HIS A 226 14.29 -6.53 -16.98
N THR A 227 15.55 -6.64 -17.41
CA THR A 227 16.28 -7.91 -17.55
C THR A 227 17.52 -7.92 -16.68
N GLU A 228 18.15 -9.08 -16.53
CA GLU A 228 19.41 -9.23 -15.78
C GLU A 228 20.50 -8.26 -16.25
N THR A 229 20.62 -8.08 -17.57
CA THR A 229 21.56 -7.13 -18.19
C THR A 229 21.30 -5.67 -17.85
N SER A 230 20.09 -5.31 -17.40
CA SER A 230 19.76 -3.94 -17.01
C SER A 230 20.21 -3.59 -15.60
N ARG A 231 20.51 -4.57 -14.74
CA ARG A 231 20.96 -4.33 -13.35
C ARG A 231 22.21 -3.46 -13.30
N SER A 232 23.15 -3.67 -14.22
CA SER A 232 24.38 -2.88 -14.30
C SER A 232 24.15 -1.41 -14.65
N LYS A 233 22.90 -1.01 -14.99
CA LYS A 233 22.51 0.37 -15.26
C LYS A 233 22.01 1.10 -14.02
N ASN A 234 22.01 0.45 -12.84
CA ASN A 234 21.62 1.07 -11.58
C ASN A 234 22.54 2.22 -11.16
N SER A 235 23.73 2.37 -11.78
CA SER A 235 24.69 3.42 -11.45
C SER A 235 25.08 3.46 -9.96
N GLY A 236 25.09 2.29 -9.30
CA GLY A 236 25.36 2.17 -7.87
C GLY A 236 24.14 2.28 -6.97
N HIS A 237 22.95 2.55 -7.53
CA HIS A 237 21.72 2.65 -6.75
C HIS A 237 21.22 1.30 -6.23
N THR A 238 20.59 1.32 -5.05
CA THR A 238 20.06 0.14 -4.35
C THR A 238 18.67 0.44 -3.78
N TRP A 239 17.86 -0.60 -3.59
CA TRP A 239 16.55 -0.48 -2.96
C TRP A 239 16.60 -0.11 -1.46
N ALA A 240 17.80 0.01 -0.86
CA ALA A 240 17.94 0.56 0.49
C ALA A 240 17.76 2.09 0.53
N GLU A 241 17.99 2.77 -0.60
CA GLU A 241 17.88 4.22 -0.69
C GLU A 241 16.46 4.70 -0.38
N TYR A 242 16.38 5.83 0.33
CA TYR A 242 15.10 6.49 0.59
C TYR A 242 14.67 7.31 -0.62
N THR A 243 13.62 6.85 -1.29
CA THR A 243 13.07 7.47 -2.50
C THR A 243 11.55 7.67 -2.35
N PRO A 244 11.09 8.65 -1.54
CA PRO A 244 9.66 8.82 -1.20
C PRO A 244 8.75 9.04 -2.42
N TYR A 245 9.32 9.38 -3.57
CA TYR A 245 8.59 9.44 -4.84
C TYR A 245 7.91 8.10 -5.19
N SER A 246 8.37 6.97 -4.67
CA SER A 246 7.68 5.68 -4.78
C SER A 246 6.27 5.73 -4.19
N ASN A 247 6.06 6.41 -3.05
CA ASN A 247 4.74 6.62 -2.47
C ASN A 247 3.87 7.52 -3.36
N VAL A 248 4.44 8.56 -3.99
CA VAL A 248 3.72 9.41 -4.96
C VAL A 248 3.20 8.60 -6.15
N LEU A 249 4.01 7.66 -6.65
CA LEU A 249 3.61 6.76 -7.73
C LEU A 249 2.41 5.88 -7.35
N TRP A 250 2.36 5.40 -6.10
CA TRP A 250 1.23 4.64 -5.58
C TRP A 250 0.01 5.49 -5.24
N ILE A 251 0.19 6.72 -4.73
CA ILE A 251 -0.90 7.69 -4.55
C ILE A 251 -1.58 7.99 -5.90
N LYS A 252 -0.79 8.14 -6.97
CA LYS A 252 -1.31 8.28 -8.32
C LYS A 252 -2.09 7.04 -8.79
N TYR A 253 -1.54 5.85 -8.52
CA TYR A 253 -2.22 4.58 -8.82
C TYR A 253 -3.59 4.54 -8.14
N LEU A 254 -3.62 4.80 -6.83
CA LEU A 254 -4.82 4.81 -6.00
C LEU A 254 -5.85 5.82 -6.51
N LEU A 255 -5.45 7.07 -6.79
CA LEU A 255 -6.38 8.09 -7.28
C LEU A 255 -7.06 7.65 -8.59
N LYS A 256 -6.30 7.03 -9.50
CA LYS A 256 -6.84 6.50 -10.75
C LYS A 256 -7.79 5.33 -10.49
N TRP A 257 -7.40 4.41 -9.61
CA TRP A 257 -8.21 3.25 -9.25
C TRP A 257 -9.53 3.68 -8.61
N LEU A 258 -9.49 4.54 -7.59
CA LEU A 258 -10.67 5.07 -6.90
C LEU A 258 -11.62 5.79 -7.84
N ARG A 259 -11.09 6.61 -8.76
CA ARG A 259 -11.91 7.26 -9.77
C ARG A 259 -12.63 6.23 -10.65
N THR A 260 -11.93 5.19 -11.09
CA THR A 260 -12.53 4.13 -11.91
C THR A 260 -13.59 3.34 -11.12
N ALA A 261 -13.31 2.97 -9.87
CA ALA A 261 -14.25 2.30 -8.99
C ALA A 261 -15.50 3.14 -8.75
N TYR A 262 -15.32 4.42 -8.42
CA TYR A 262 -16.41 5.38 -8.23
C TYR A 262 -17.31 5.51 -9.45
N LEU A 263 -16.72 5.79 -10.63
CA LEU A 263 -17.46 5.93 -11.88
C LEU A 263 -18.19 4.64 -12.31
N LYS A 264 -17.73 3.47 -11.86
CA LYS A 264 -18.39 2.19 -12.11
C LYS A 264 -19.56 1.94 -11.15
N ALA A 265 -19.45 2.40 -9.90
CA ALA A 265 -20.47 2.21 -8.87
C ALA A 265 -21.67 3.15 -9.07
N ILE A 266 -21.44 4.37 -9.55
CA ILE A 266 -22.53 5.30 -9.87
C ILE A 266 -23.17 4.96 -11.23
N ALA A 267 -24.49 5.05 -11.32
CA ALA A 267 -25.19 4.94 -12.61
C ALA A 267 -24.72 6.07 -13.55
N PRO A 268 -24.76 5.91 -14.88
CA PRO A 268 -24.41 6.97 -15.84
C PRO A 268 -25.40 8.15 -15.70
N SER A 269 -25.08 9.06 -14.78
CA SER A 269 -25.83 10.26 -14.44
C SER A 269 -24.86 11.37 -14.00
N ASP A 270 -25.40 12.51 -13.56
CA ASP A 270 -24.73 13.83 -13.36
C ASP A 270 -23.47 13.80 -12.47
N ASP A 271 -23.21 12.73 -11.72
CA ASP A 271 -22.12 12.61 -10.73
C ASP A 271 -20.70 12.53 -11.34
N SER A 272 -20.57 12.20 -12.63
CA SER A 272 -19.29 12.40 -13.35
C SER A 272 -18.89 13.88 -13.39
N VAL A 273 -19.86 14.79 -13.25
CA VAL A 273 -19.64 16.23 -13.23
C VAL A 273 -19.07 16.68 -11.89
N GLU A 274 -19.45 16.08 -10.76
CA GLU A 274 -18.96 16.48 -9.43
C GLU A 274 -17.46 16.23 -9.25
N TRP A 275 -16.98 15.04 -9.63
CA TRP A 275 -15.54 14.75 -9.68
C TRP A 275 -14.81 15.82 -10.50
N ASN A 276 -15.27 16.11 -11.72
CA ASN A 276 -14.64 17.07 -12.61
C ASN A 276 -14.75 18.53 -12.14
N ARG A 277 -15.72 18.85 -11.27
CA ARG A 277 -15.90 20.18 -10.67
C ARG A 277 -15.00 20.41 -9.45
N THR A 278 -14.33 19.38 -8.94
CA THR A 278 -13.46 19.56 -7.76
C THR A 278 -12.35 20.56 -8.05
N GLU A 279 -12.42 21.70 -7.38
CA GLU A 279 -11.38 22.74 -7.47
C GLU A 279 -10.04 22.17 -7.00
N GLY A 280 -8.98 22.43 -7.76
CA GLY A 280 -7.64 21.91 -7.49
C GLY A 280 -7.33 20.55 -8.13
N LEU A 281 -8.35 19.78 -8.55
CA LEU A 281 -8.14 18.43 -9.09
C LEU A 281 -7.27 18.40 -10.37
N SER A 282 -7.43 19.39 -11.26
CA SER A 282 -6.58 19.50 -12.46
C SER A 282 -5.11 19.74 -12.09
N LYS A 283 -4.87 20.56 -11.05
CA LYS A 283 -3.51 20.82 -10.53
C LYS A 283 -2.94 19.57 -9.85
N LEU A 284 -3.73 18.86 -9.03
CA LEU A 284 -3.35 17.58 -8.42
C LEU A 284 -2.91 16.58 -9.50
N ASN A 285 -3.76 16.35 -10.51
CA ASN A 285 -3.45 15.42 -11.60
C ASN A 285 -2.20 15.84 -12.38
N LYS A 286 -2.00 17.14 -12.61
CA LYS A 286 -0.78 17.65 -13.25
C LYS A 286 0.45 17.35 -12.39
N LYS A 287 0.42 17.62 -11.08
CA LYS A 287 1.56 17.39 -10.19
C LYS A 287 1.87 15.90 -9.96
N LEU A 288 0.86 15.01 -10.02
CA LEU A 288 1.01 13.55 -10.04
C LEU A 288 1.38 12.99 -11.43
N ASP A 289 1.36 13.80 -12.50
CA ASP A 289 1.71 13.32 -13.83
C ASP A 289 3.23 13.07 -13.91
N VAL A 290 3.59 11.88 -14.39
CA VAL A 290 4.97 11.44 -14.58
C VAL A 290 5.70 12.23 -15.67
N ARG A 291 4.97 13.03 -16.45
CA ARG A 291 5.51 13.93 -17.47
C ARG A 291 5.80 15.32 -16.92
N THR A 292 5.36 15.62 -15.71
CA THR A 292 5.60 16.92 -15.08
C THR A 292 7.05 17.03 -14.65
N LYS A 293 7.76 17.99 -15.27
CA LYS A 293 9.18 18.24 -15.01
C LYS A 293 9.43 19.23 -13.87
N TYR A 294 8.48 20.13 -13.63
CA TYR A 294 8.61 21.20 -12.64
C TYR A 294 7.38 21.21 -11.74
N GLY A 295 7.62 21.17 -10.44
CA GLY A 295 6.58 21.18 -9.42
C GLY A 295 5.81 19.86 -9.28
N ALA A 296 6.37 18.75 -9.78
CA ALA A 296 5.89 17.41 -9.44
C ALA A 296 5.99 17.20 -7.92
N PHE A 297 5.18 16.30 -7.40
CA PHE A 297 5.33 15.86 -6.01
C PHE A 297 6.51 14.90 -5.90
N GLU A 298 7.30 15.04 -4.84
CA GLU A 298 8.46 14.20 -4.53
C GLU A 298 8.16 13.26 -3.35
N SER A 299 7.14 13.56 -2.54
CA SER A 299 6.73 12.76 -1.37
C SER A 299 5.21 12.75 -1.15
N ALA A 300 4.70 11.82 -0.33
CA ALA A 300 3.31 11.85 0.13
C ALA A 300 3.04 13.11 0.98
N THR A 301 4.04 13.58 1.71
CA THR A 301 3.99 14.84 2.44
C THR A 301 3.71 16.04 1.53
N ASP A 302 4.33 16.12 0.34
CA ASP A 302 4.04 17.21 -0.60
C ASP A 302 2.58 17.15 -1.12
N VAL A 303 2.04 15.95 -1.31
CA VAL A 303 0.64 15.76 -1.70
C VAL A 303 -0.30 16.23 -0.58
N LEU A 304 0.06 15.93 0.68
CA LEU A 304 -0.70 16.35 1.85
C LEU A 304 -0.70 17.88 2.01
N VAL A 305 0.48 18.51 1.91
CA VAL A 305 0.61 19.97 1.95
C VAL A 305 -0.24 20.61 0.86
N PHE A 306 -0.18 20.10 -0.38
CA PHE A 306 -1.04 20.59 -1.45
C PHE A 306 -2.54 20.43 -1.12
N ALA A 307 -2.97 19.30 -0.56
CA ALA A 307 -4.37 19.10 -0.18
C ALA A 307 -4.82 20.10 0.90
N ALA A 308 -3.96 20.40 1.87
CA ALA A 308 -4.21 21.43 2.89
C ALA A 308 -4.25 22.85 2.27
N GLU A 309 -3.36 23.18 1.34
CA GLU A 309 -3.38 24.46 0.60
C GLU A 309 -4.65 24.62 -0.25
N GLN A 310 -5.21 23.54 -0.79
CA GLN A 310 -6.52 23.57 -1.47
C GLN A 310 -7.70 23.65 -0.49
N GLY A 311 -7.46 23.60 0.82
CA GLY A 311 -8.49 23.59 1.85
C GLY A 311 -9.29 22.29 1.90
N TRP A 312 -8.75 21.18 1.38
CA TRP A 312 -9.43 19.88 1.37
C TRP A 312 -9.35 19.15 2.72
N ILE A 313 -8.36 19.49 3.53
CA ILE A 313 -8.15 19.00 4.90
C ILE A 313 -7.78 20.20 5.76
N SER A 314 -8.34 20.28 6.96
CA SER A 314 -7.97 21.29 7.96
C SER A 314 -6.79 20.84 8.83
N ALA A 315 -6.07 21.78 9.43
CA ALA A 315 -5.00 21.49 10.39
C ALA A 315 -5.50 20.65 11.58
N GLU A 316 -6.71 20.92 12.09
CA GLU A 316 -7.34 20.13 13.16
C GLU A 316 -7.60 18.68 12.72
N GLN A 317 -8.05 18.47 11.48
CA GLN A 317 -8.22 17.12 10.94
C GLN A 317 -6.88 16.39 10.79
N MET A 318 -5.83 17.10 10.36
CA MET A 318 -4.48 16.54 10.29
C MET A 318 -3.97 16.12 11.68
N GLU A 319 -4.10 17.00 12.69
CA GLU A 319 -3.69 16.73 14.07
C GLU A 319 -4.47 15.60 14.72
N SER A 320 -5.79 15.55 14.54
CA SER A 320 -6.63 14.44 15.03
C SER A 320 -6.29 13.11 14.36
N TYR A 321 -5.65 13.15 13.19
CA TYR A 321 -5.09 12.01 12.48
C TYR A 321 -3.62 11.73 12.83
N GLY A 322 -3.04 12.44 13.80
CA GLY A 322 -1.65 12.25 14.22
C GLY A 322 -0.61 12.80 13.25
N VAL A 323 -1.00 13.69 12.33
CA VAL A 323 -0.07 14.45 11.48
C VAL A 323 0.27 15.76 12.19
N ASP A 324 1.57 16.09 12.31
CA ASP A 324 2.00 17.41 12.79
C ASP A 324 1.63 18.48 11.76
N SER A 325 0.76 19.42 12.12
CA SER A 325 0.32 20.51 11.24
C SER A 325 1.42 21.53 10.94
N SER A 326 2.54 21.50 11.66
CA SER A 326 3.70 22.36 11.41
C SER A 326 4.31 22.17 10.02
N ILE A 327 4.09 21.01 9.38
CA ILE A 327 4.53 20.74 8.00
C ILE A 327 3.94 21.72 6.97
N LEU A 328 2.86 22.42 7.32
CA LEU A 328 2.24 23.44 6.47
C LEU A 328 3.00 24.78 6.45
N SER A 329 4.02 24.92 7.30
CA SER A 329 4.80 26.16 7.45
C SER A 329 6.23 26.09 6.89
N GLN A 330 6.61 24.95 6.29
CA GLN A 330 7.92 24.69 5.66
C GLN A 330 7.93 25.07 4.19
#